data_AF-A0A7G7W354-F1
#
_entry.id   AF-A0A7G7W354-F1
#
_cell.length_a   1.000
_cell.length_b   1.000
_cell.length_c   1.000
_cell.angle_alpha   90.00
_cell.angle_beta   90.00
_cell.angle_gamma   90.00
#
_symmetry.space_group_name_H-M   'P 1'
#
loop_
_entity.id
_entity.type
_entity.pdbx_description
1 polymer ?
#
loop_
_entity_poly.entity_id
_entity_poly.type
_entity_poly.pdbx_seq_one_letter_code
_entity_poly.pdbx_strand_id
1 'polypeptide(L)'
;MIPAKGYAAQSPTTDPAPWNFERRDVGPHDVQIEILFCGVCHSDLHQIRNEWFPGIFPMVPGHEIVGRITKVGEHVKKFKVAELAGVGCMVDSCQVCVNCKDGLEQYCLEGNTQTYNNLGRDGAPTYGGYSNTIVVREEFVVHVSEKLDLAAVAPLLCAGITTYSPLRYWKVGAGHKLAVVGLGGLGHMGVKFGVAFGADVTVLSTSPSKEADAKALGAHHFVVTKDEAQLEAVKGSFDFILDTVAADHDIPLYLSLLKTSGTHILVGAPPKPMEIPAFALIPGRKSVSGSTIGGIAETQEMLDFCAEHNIVSDIELIDIKDIAAAYERMVKGDVRYRFVIDLATL
;
A
#
# COMPACT_ATOMS: atom_id res chain seq x y z
N MET A 1 -17.20 -9.00 -24.19
CA MET A 1 -17.16 -8.95 -22.72
C MET A 1 -16.62 -10.27 -22.20
N ILE A 2 -15.77 -10.22 -21.17
CA ILE A 2 -15.11 -11.37 -20.56
C ILE A 2 -15.88 -11.76 -19.30
N PRO A 3 -16.44 -12.98 -19.20
CA PRO A 3 -17.04 -13.47 -17.96
C PRO A 3 -16.01 -13.53 -16.84
N ALA A 4 -16.36 -12.97 -15.68
CA ALA A 4 -15.53 -12.97 -14.48
C ALA A 4 -16.34 -13.45 -13.26
N LYS A 5 -15.65 -14.11 -12.34
CA LYS A 5 -16.16 -14.48 -11.03
C LYS A 5 -15.30 -13.82 -9.96
N GLY A 6 -15.90 -13.43 -8.85
CA GLY A 6 -15.20 -12.76 -7.76
C GLY A 6 -16.04 -12.67 -6.51
N TYR A 7 -15.55 -11.92 -5.52
CA TYR A 7 -16.27 -11.59 -4.31
C TYR A 7 -16.58 -10.10 -4.31
N ALA A 8 -17.85 -9.74 -4.11
CA ALA A 8 -18.30 -8.36 -4.10
C ALA A 8 -19.13 -8.04 -2.86
N ALA A 9 -18.87 -6.88 -2.26
CA ALA A 9 -19.82 -6.25 -1.35
C ALA A 9 -20.97 -5.65 -2.18
N GLN A 10 -22.21 -5.90 -1.80
CA GLN A 10 -23.40 -5.39 -2.51
C GLN A 10 -23.87 -4.05 -1.96
N SER A 11 -23.50 -3.74 -0.71
CA SER A 11 -23.81 -2.50 -0.02
C SER A 11 -22.72 -2.19 1.01
N PRO A 12 -22.72 -0.98 1.61
CA PRO A 12 -21.78 -0.63 2.66
C PRO A 12 -21.94 -1.40 3.98
N THR A 13 -22.95 -2.27 4.07
CA THR A 13 -23.25 -3.08 5.26
C THR A 13 -23.11 -4.58 5.02
N THR A 14 -22.64 -5.01 3.84
CA THR A 14 -22.48 -6.42 3.50
C THR A 14 -21.01 -6.75 3.28
N ASP A 15 -20.56 -7.87 3.83
CA ASP A 15 -19.24 -8.41 3.50
C ASP A 15 -19.19 -8.90 2.04
N PRO A 16 -17.99 -8.96 1.43
CA PRO A 16 -17.85 -9.53 0.09
C PRO A 16 -18.31 -10.99 0.03
N ALA A 17 -19.14 -11.31 -0.97
CA ALA A 17 -19.66 -12.65 -1.23
C ALA A 17 -19.54 -13.02 -2.72
N PRO A 18 -19.61 -14.31 -3.10
CA PRO A 18 -19.50 -14.75 -4.48
C PRO A 18 -20.44 -13.98 -5.41
N TRP A 19 -19.89 -13.46 -6.51
CA TRP A 19 -20.59 -12.66 -7.49
C TRP A 19 -20.00 -12.86 -8.89
N ASN A 20 -20.87 -13.02 -9.88
CA ASN A 20 -20.48 -13.11 -11.29
C ASN A 20 -20.75 -11.78 -11.98
N PHE A 21 -19.81 -11.36 -12.82
CA PHE A 21 -19.87 -10.11 -13.53
C PHE A 21 -19.12 -10.20 -14.86
N GLU A 22 -19.10 -9.12 -15.61
CA GLU A 22 -18.38 -9.04 -16.87
C GLU A 22 -17.29 -7.98 -16.80
N ARG A 23 -16.15 -8.27 -17.42
CA ARG A 23 -15.10 -7.29 -17.72
C ARG A 23 -15.13 -6.90 -19.17
N ARG A 24 -14.66 -5.69 -19.46
CA ARG A 24 -14.43 -5.25 -20.84
C ARG A 24 -13.48 -6.21 -21.58
N ASP A 25 -13.61 -6.26 -22.89
CA ASP A 25 -12.68 -7.00 -23.73
C ASP A 25 -11.28 -6.37 -23.69
N VAL A 26 -10.26 -7.19 -23.98
CA VAL A 26 -8.87 -6.74 -24.12
C VAL A 26 -8.78 -5.79 -25.31
N GLY A 27 -8.57 -4.50 -25.03
CA GLY A 27 -8.33 -3.48 -26.03
C GLY A 27 -6.88 -3.49 -26.55
N PRO A 28 -6.54 -2.61 -27.50
CA PRO A 28 -5.25 -2.66 -28.19
C PRO A 28 -4.03 -2.48 -27.28
N HIS A 29 -4.16 -1.71 -26.19
CA HIS A 29 -3.07 -1.42 -25.23
C HIS A 29 -3.24 -2.15 -23.91
N ASP A 30 -4.15 -3.12 -23.84
CA ASP A 30 -4.47 -3.80 -22.59
C ASP A 30 -3.80 -5.15 -22.50
N VAL A 31 -3.58 -5.58 -21.27
CA VAL A 31 -3.25 -6.95 -20.92
C VAL A 31 -4.38 -7.53 -20.08
N GLN A 32 -4.66 -8.82 -20.30
CA GLN A 32 -5.49 -9.62 -19.41
C GLN A 32 -4.59 -10.45 -18.52
N ILE A 33 -4.89 -10.42 -17.23
CA ILE A 33 -4.15 -11.14 -16.19
C ILE A 33 -5.10 -12.15 -15.56
N GLU A 34 -4.68 -13.40 -15.47
CA GLU A 34 -5.21 -14.36 -14.50
C GLU A 34 -4.62 -14.01 -13.13
N ILE A 35 -5.48 -13.77 -12.15
CA ILE A 35 -5.05 -13.35 -10.81
C ILE A 35 -4.70 -14.60 -10.01
N LEU A 36 -3.46 -14.63 -9.49
CA LEU A 36 -2.98 -15.72 -8.66
C LEU A 36 -3.12 -15.38 -7.17
N PHE A 37 -2.72 -14.16 -6.81
CA PHE A 37 -2.77 -13.67 -5.44
C PHE A 37 -3.29 -12.24 -5.38
N CYS A 38 -4.06 -11.93 -4.35
CA CYS A 38 -4.43 -10.56 -4.02
C CYS A 38 -4.21 -10.29 -2.54
N GLY A 39 -3.40 -9.29 -2.22
CA GLY A 39 -3.26 -8.83 -0.85
C GLY A 39 -4.54 -8.17 -0.31
N VAL A 40 -4.67 -8.18 1.02
CA VAL A 40 -5.77 -7.56 1.77
C VAL A 40 -5.24 -6.34 2.51
N CYS A 41 -5.88 -5.19 2.28
CA CYS A 41 -5.49 -3.91 2.84
C CYS A 41 -6.62 -3.29 3.67
N HIS A 42 -6.26 -2.41 4.63
CA HIS A 42 -7.25 -1.61 5.36
C HIS A 42 -8.08 -0.74 4.41
N SER A 43 -7.49 -0.30 3.31
CA SER A 43 -8.19 0.43 2.25
C SER A 43 -9.34 -0.36 1.64
N ASP A 44 -9.25 -1.69 1.53
CA ASP A 44 -10.37 -2.51 1.07
C ASP A 44 -11.54 -2.39 2.05
N LEU A 45 -11.25 -2.53 3.35
CA LEU A 45 -12.24 -2.46 4.42
C LEU A 45 -12.89 -1.07 4.55
N HIS A 46 -12.08 0.00 4.55
CA HIS A 46 -12.57 1.38 4.64
C HIS A 46 -13.51 1.73 3.48
N GLN A 47 -13.17 1.27 2.26
CA GLN A 47 -13.99 1.55 1.08
C GLN A 47 -15.29 0.74 1.07
N ILE A 48 -15.26 -0.57 1.38
CA ILE A 48 -16.51 -1.35 1.43
C ILE A 48 -17.46 -0.91 2.54
N ARG A 49 -16.96 -0.20 3.58
CA ARG A 49 -17.80 0.32 4.68
C ARG A 49 -18.18 1.78 4.53
N ASN A 50 -17.81 2.45 3.43
CA ASN A 50 -17.97 3.89 3.24
C ASN A 50 -17.38 4.74 4.39
N GLU A 51 -16.27 4.31 5.01
CA GLU A 51 -15.68 5.02 6.15
C GLU A 51 -14.95 6.31 5.73
N TRP A 52 -14.53 6.41 4.47
CA TRP A 52 -13.92 7.62 3.91
C TRP A 52 -14.89 8.47 3.09
N PHE A 53 -15.65 7.84 2.18
CA PHE A 53 -16.60 8.49 1.29
C PHE A 53 -17.61 7.46 0.76
N PRO A 54 -18.77 7.90 0.22
CA PRO A 54 -19.70 6.99 -0.43
C PRO A 54 -19.06 6.26 -1.63
N GLY A 55 -19.11 4.92 -1.61
CA GLY A 55 -18.62 4.05 -2.69
C GLY A 55 -19.66 3.71 -3.77
N ILE A 56 -19.16 3.12 -4.84
CA ILE A 56 -19.88 2.56 -5.98
C ILE A 56 -20.07 1.06 -5.72
N PHE A 57 -21.32 0.62 -5.61
CA PHE A 57 -21.67 -0.77 -5.38
C PHE A 57 -22.44 -1.36 -6.59
N PRO A 58 -22.31 -2.66 -6.90
CA PRO A 58 -21.50 -3.67 -6.22
C PRO A 58 -20.00 -3.36 -6.28
N MET A 59 -19.25 -3.68 -5.24
CA MET A 59 -17.81 -3.39 -5.12
C MET A 59 -17.01 -4.67 -5.00
N VAL A 60 -16.11 -4.92 -5.95
CA VAL A 60 -15.10 -6.00 -5.89
C VAL A 60 -13.78 -5.38 -5.41
N PRO A 61 -13.34 -5.60 -4.15
CA PRO A 61 -12.12 -5.01 -3.61
C PRO A 61 -10.84 -5.65 -4.17
N GLY A 62 -9.69 -5.21 -3.66
CA GLY A 62 -8.37 -5.75 -3.97
C GLY A 62 -7.59 -4.89 -4.96
N HIS A 63 -6.42 -4.41 -4.53
CA HIS A 63 -5.50 -3.63 -5.35
C HIS A 63 -4.02 -4.00 -5.16
N GLU A 64 -3.79 -5.22 -4.68
CA GLU A 64 -2.47 -5.79 -4.41
C GLU A 64 -2.33 -7.06 -5.23
N ILE A 65 -2.36 -6.95 -6.56
CA ILE A 65 -2.65 -8.06 -7.46
C ILE A 65 -1.37 -8.60 -8.06
N VAL A 66 -1.12 -9.91 -7.91
CA VAL A 66 -0.06 -10.62 -8.65
C VAL A 66 -0.70 -11.74 -9.47
N GLY A 67 -0.28 -11.84 -10.73
CA GLY A 67 -0.90 -12.77 -11.65
C GLY A 67 -0.04 -13.10 -12.86
N ARG A 68 -0.65 -13.81 -13.81
CA ARG A 68 -0.02 -14.21 -15.07
C ARG A 68 -0.78 -13.63 -16.26
N ILE A 69 -0.04 -13.08 -17.21
CA ILE A 69 -0.63 -12.54 -18.45
C ILE A 69 -1.20 -13.69 -19.27
N THR A 70 -2.50 -13.62 -19.59
CA THR A 70 -3.21 -14.63 -20.40
C THR A 70 -3.51 -14.14 -21.82
N LYS A 71 -3.61 -12.82 -22.01
CA LYS A 71 -3.83 -12.19 -23.32
C LYS A 71 -3.24 -10.79 -23.34
N VAL A 72 -2.79 -10.35 -24.52
CA VAL A 72 -2.29 -8.99 -24.76
C VAL A 72 -2.99 -8.39 -25.97
N GLY A 73 -3.19 -7.08 -25.95
CA GLY A 73 -3.65 -6.29 -27.09
C GLY A 73 -2.60 -6.18 -28.19
N GLU A 74 -3.03 -5.84 -29.40
CA GLU A 74 -2.17 -5.77 -30.59
C GLU A 74 -1.03 -4.74 -30.48
N HIS A 75 -1.22 -3.68 -29.68
CA HIS A 75 -0.25 -2.61 -29.50
C HIS A 75 0.61 -2.74 -28.23
N VAL A 76 0.37 -3.78 -27.42
CA VAL A 76 1.15 -4.03 -26.20
C VAL A 76 2.61 -4.34 -26.56
N LYS A 77 3.53 -3.67 -25.86
CA LYS A 77 4.97 -3.82 -26.08
C LYS A 77 5.73 -4.29 -24.85
N LYS A 78 5.22 -4.00 -23.66
CA LYS A 78 5.92 -4.28 -22.40
C LYS A 78 5.79 -5.73 -21.94
N PHE A 79 4.69 -6.39 -22.29
CA PHE A 79 4.34 -7.71 -21.74
C PHE A 79 4.06 -8.75 -22.82
N LYS A 80 4.25 -10.02 -22.46
CA LYS A 80 3.85 -11.18 -23.26
C LYS A 80 3.01 -12.15 -22.46
N VAL A 81 2.25 -12.97 -23.17
CA VAL A 81 1.50 -14.09 -22.56
C VAL A 81 2.46 -14.99 -21.78
N ALA A 82 1.97 -15.50 -20.66
CA ALA A 82 2.65 -16.32 -19.65
C ALA A 82 3.62 -15.57 -18.71
N GLU A 83 3.96 -14.30 -18.96
CA GLU A 83 4.77 -13.50 -18.02
C GLU A 83 4.03 -13.22 -16.72
N LEU A 84 4.78 -13.11 -15.62
CA LEU A 84 4.25 -12.65 -14.34
C LEU A 84 4.13 -11.13 -14.33
N ALA A 85 3.03 -10.66 -13.77
CA ALA A 85 2.69 -9.25 -13.72
C ALA A 85 2.01 -8.87 -12.41
N GLY A 86 2.18 -7.62 -12.03
CA GLY A 86 1.55 -7.00 -10.87
C GLY A 86 0.67 -5.82 -11.27
N VAL A 87 -0.40 -5.58 -10.50
CA VAL A 87 -1.26 -4.40 -10.60
C VAL A 87 -1.47 -3.84 -9.19
N GLY A 88 -1.13 -2.56 -9.02
CA GLY A 88 -1.27 -1.85 -7.75
C GLY A 88 -2.61 -1.11 -7.62
N CYS A 89 -2.57 0.07 -7.02
CA CYS A 89 -3.74 0.89 -6.68
C CYS A 89 -4.39 1.66 -7.84
N MET A 90 -3.77 1.66 -9.02
CA MET A 90 -4.24 2.40 -10.19
C MET A 90 -4.26 1.52 -11.44
N VAL A 91 -5.22 1.77 -12.33
CA VAL A 91 -5.36 1.06 -13.62
C VAL A 91 -5.38 2.00 -14.83
N ASP A 92 -5.50 3.32 -14.61
CA ASP A 92 -5.43 4.33 -15.67
C ASP A 92 -5.13 5.74 -15.12
N SER A 93 -4.78 6.68 -16.00
CA SER A 93 -4.72 8.13 -15.72
C SER A 93 -4.92 8.92 -17.03
N CYS A 94 -4.79 10.25 -17.04
CA CYS A 94 -4.90 10.99 -18.31
C CYS A 94 -3.69 10.81 -19.23
N GLN A 95 -2.56 10.33 -18.70
CA GLN A 95 -1.31 10.05 -19.44
C GLN A 95 -0.66 11.28 -20.12
N VAL A 96 -1.24 12.47 -20.04
CA VAL A 96 -0.77 13.65 -20.80
C VAL A 96 -0.43 14.87 -19.94
N CYS A 97 -0.90 14.93 -18.69
CA CYS A 97 -0.59 16.04 -17.79
C CYS A 97 0.87 15.99 -17.31
N VAL A 98 1.36 17.09 -16.72
CA VAL A 98 2.73 17.20 -16.21
C VAL A 98 3.09 16.07 -15.26
N ASN A 99 2.21 15.76 -14.30
CA ASN A 99 2.46 14.68 -13.33
C ASN A 99 2.54 13.30 -14.00
N CYS A 100 1.67 13.00 -14.97
CA CYS A 100 1.76 11.73 -15.70
C CYS A 100 3.04 11.65 -16.55
N LYS A 101 3.45 12.74 -17.17
CA LYS A 101 4.70 12.79 -17.95
C LYS A 101 5.95 12.65 -17.09
N ASP A 102 5.87 13.06 -15.84
CA ASP A 102 6.94 12.94 -14.85
C ASP A 102 6.92 11.60 -14.09
N GLY A 103 6.08 10.64 -14.50
CA GLY A 103 5.96 9.33 -13.84
C GLY A 103 5.32 9.40 -12.47
N LEU A 104 4.45 10.39 -12.25
CA LEU A 104 3.70 10.66 -11.03
C LEU A 104 2.19 10.50 -11.29
N GLU A 105 1.79 9.38 -11.90
CA GLU A 105 0.40 9.12 -12.28
C GLU A 105 -0.56 9.16 -11.08
N GLN A 106 -0.09 8.83 -9.88
CA GLN A 106 -0.83 8.93 -8.63
C GLN A 106 -1.30 10.36 -8.33
N TYR A 107 -0.57 11.36 -8.82
CA TYR A 107 -0.90 12.77 -8.68
C TYR A 107 -1.53 13.37 -9.95
N CYS A 108 -2.01 12.55 -10.89
CA CYS A 108 -2.63 13.02 -12.13
C CYS A 108 -3.63 14.18 -11.91
N LEU A 109 -3.48 15.27 -12.68
CA LEU A 109 -4.32 16.47 -12.54
C LEU A 109 -5.79 16.25 -12.91
N GLU A 110 -6.08 15.23 -13.73
CA GLU A 110 -7.45 14.79 -14.06
C GLU A 110 -7.92 13.64 -13.17
N GLY A 111 -7.23 13.40 -12.05
CA GLY A 111 -7.36 12.22 -11.21
C GLY A 111 -6.73 10.98 -11.85
N ASN A 112 -6.30 10.03 -11.04
CA ASN A 112 -6.00 8.68 -11.52
C ASN A 112 -7.28 7.82 -11.43
N THR A 113 -7.31 6.71 -12.15
CA THR A 113 -8.39 5.71 -12.06
C THR A 113 -7.94 4.60 -11.12
N GLN A 114 -8.64 4.47 -9.99
CA GLN A 114 -8.33 3.47 -8.98
C GLN A 114 -8.70 2.05 -9.47
N THR A 115 -8.02 1.04 -8.96
CA THR A 115 -8.21 -0.37 -9.34
C THR A 115 -9.63 -0.90 -9.06
N TYR A 116 -10.29 -0.35 -8.02
CA TYR A 116 -11.70 -0.59 -7.74
C TYR A 116 -12.35 0.66 -7.13
N ASN A 117 -13.68 0.63 -7.02
CA ASN A 117 -14.48 1.73 -6.46
C ASN A 117 -14.28 3.08 -7.18
N ASN A 118 -14.11 3.03 -8.50
CA ASN A 118 -13.98 4.21 -9.35
C ASN A 118 -14.73 3.98 -10.67
N LEU A 119 -14.95 5.05 -11.42
CA LEU A 119 -15.39 4.94 -12.80
C LEU A 119 -14.15 4.93 -13.69
N GLY A 120 -14.04 3.91 -14.54
CA GLY A 120 -13.06 3.86 -15.60
C GLY A 120 -13.23 5.03 -16.57
N ARG A 121 -12.22 5.26 -17.41
CA ARG A 121 -12.28 6.29 -18.47
C ARG A 121 -13.37 6.01 -19.51
N ASP A 122 -13.85 4.77 -19.58
CA ASP A 122 -15.00 4.32 -20.36
C ASP A 122 -16.36 4.53 -19.65
N GLY A 123 -16.35 5.05 -18.42
CA GLY A 123 -17.54 5.27 -17.59
C GLY A 123 -18.05 4.02 -16.87
N ALA A 124 -17.41 2.87 -17.01
CA ALA A 124 -17.79 1.63 -16.33
C ALA A 124 -17.15 1.54 -14.94
N PRO A 125 -17.81 0.92 -13.94
CA PRO A 125 -17.17 0.67 -12.65
C PRO A 125 -15.91 -0.20 -12.78
N THR A 126 -14.85 0.18 -12.08
CA THR A 126 -13.64 -0.64 -11.94
C THR A 126 -13.84 -1.70 -10.86
N TYR A 127 -13.43 -2.94 -11.14
CA TYR A 127 -13.50 -4.09 -10.23
C TYR A 127 -12.11 -4.66 -9.94
N GLY A 128 -11.80 -4.86 -8.67
CA GLY A 128 -10.47 -5.18 -8.18
C GLY A 128 -10.08 -6.66 -8.22
N GLY A 129 -9.07 -6.97 -7.42
CA GLY A 129 -8.33 -8.24 -7.40
C GLY A 129 -9.02 -9.41 -6.72
N TYR A 130 -10.15 -9.21 -6.04
CA TYR A 130 -10.92 -10.31 -5.45
C TYR A 130 -11.75 -11.04 -6.52
N SER A 131 -11.10 -11.39 -7.63
CA SER A 131 -11.69 -12.00 -8.81
C SER A 131 -10.67 -12.84 -9.57
N ASN A 132 -11.13 -13.67 -10.50
CA ASN A 132 -10.27 -14.62 -11.22
C ASN A 132 -9.41 -13.97 -12.30
N THR A 133 -9.80 -12.80 -12.80
CA THR A 133 -9.11 -12.13 -13.91
C THR A 133 -9.26 -10.63 -13.82
N ILE A 134 -8.35 -9.87 -14.43
CA ILE A 134 -8.45 -8.42 -14.61
C ILE A 134 -7.90 -8.02 -15.99
N VAL A 135 -8.42 -6.92 -16.55
CA VAL A 135 -7.93 -6.31 -17.78
C VAL A 135 -7.45 -4.89 -17.46
N VAL A 136 -6.18 -4.61 -17.73
CA VAL A 136 -5.52 -3.35 -17.36
C VAL A 136 -4.68 -2.85 -18.53
N ARG A 137 -4.59 -1.54 -18.65
CA ARG A 137 -3.73 -0.89 -19.65
C ARG A 137 -2.26 -1.15 -19.33
N GLU A 138 -1.43 -1.50 -20.32
CA GLU A 138 -0.04 -1.96 -20.09
C GLU A 138 0.83 -0.96 -19.32
N GLU A 139 0.52 0.34 -19.38
CA GLU A 139 1.24 1.39 -18.67
C GLU A 139 1.06 1.34 -17.15
N PHE A 140 0.04 0.62 -16.64
CA PHE A 140 -0.27 0.47 -15.21
C PHE A 140 0.05 -0.92 -14.66
N VAL A 141 0.74 -1.73 -15.46
CA VAL A 141 1.16 -3.07 -15.10
C VAL A 141 2.67 -3.08 -14.89
N VAL A 142 3.11 -3.77 -13.85
CA VAL A 142 4.52 -3.91 -13.48
C VAL A 142 4.99 -5.36 -13.63
N HIS A 143 6.27 -5.56 -13.94
CA HIS A 143 6.87 -6.88 -13.96
C HIS A 143 7.10 -7.39 -12.54
N VAL A 144 6.84 -8.68 -12.34
CA VAL A 144 7.10 -9.38 -11.07
C VAL A 144 8.24 -10.37 -11.26
N SER A 145 9.24 -10.29 -10.39
CA SER A 145 10.39 -11.20 -10.40
C SER A 145 10.01 -12.59 -9.91
N GLU A 146 10.42 -13.62 -10.64
CA GLU A 146 10.29 -15.03 -10.22
C GLU A 146 11.20 -15.42 -9.05
N LYS A 147 12.13 -14.52 -8.65
CA LYS A 147 13.07 -14.79 -7.54
C LYS A 147 12.42 -14.69 -6.16
N LEU A 148 11.25 -14.05 -6.06
CA LEU A 148 10.55 -13.80 -4.80
C LEU A 148 9.29 -14.65 -4.71
N ASP A 149 8.83 -14.91 -3.49
CA ASP A 149 7.52 -15.51 -3.24
C ASP A 149 6.41 -14.59 -3.79
N LEU A 150 5.65 -15.08 -4.76
CA LEU A 150 4.62 -14.31 -5.47
C LEU A 150 3.50 -13.82 -4.56
N ALA A 151 3.09 -14.62 -3.57
CA ALA A 151 2.08 -14.21 -2.62
C ALA A 151 2.63 -13.06 -1.74
N ALA A 152 3.89 -13.18 -1.31
CA ALA A 152 4.53 -12.19 -0.47
C ALA A 152 4.92 -10.89 -1.21
N VAL A 153 4.96 -10.91 -2.55
CA VAL A 153 5.11 -9.72 -3.40
C VAL A 153 3.83 -8.91 -3.48
N ALA A 154 2.65 -9.54 -3.40
CA ALA A 154 1.37 -8.87 -3.62
C ALA A 154 1.20 -7.61 -2.76
N PRO A 155 1.48 -7.63 -1.43
CA PRO A 155 1.35 -6.44 -0.60
C PRO A 155 2.39 -5.34 -0.85
N LEU A 156 3.46 -5.61 -1.60
CA LEU A 156 4.44 -4.60 -2.03
C LEU A 156 3.81 -3.59 -2.98
N LEU A 157 2.82 -4.00 -3.77
CA LEU A 157 2.12 -3.17 -4.76
C LEU A 157 1.26 -2.06 -4.14
N CYS A 158 1.10 -2.06 -2.81
CA CYS A 158 0.48 -0.97 -2.06
C CYS A 158 1.35 -0.56 -0.87
N ALA A 159 1.47 -1.35 0.21
CA ALA A 159 2.27 -0.93 1.37
C ALA A 159 3.76 -0.77 1.05
N GLY A 160 4.28 -1.62 0.15
CA GLY A 160 5.66 -1.53 -0.29
C GLY A 160 5.93 -0.16 -0.90
N ILE A 161 5.26 0.15 -2.00
CA ILE A 161 5.46 1.43 -2.70
C ILE A 161 5.08 2.63 -1.83
N THR A 162 4.01 2.56 -1.03
CA THR A 162 3.56 3.66 -0.16
C THR A 162 4.61 4.03 0.89
N THR A 163 5.42 3.08 1.35
CA THR A 163 6.51 3.35 2.29
C THR A 163 7.84 3.62 1.59
N TYR A 164 8.07 3.01 0.42
CA TYR A 164 9.26 3.22 -0.40
C TYR A 164 9.33 4.63 -0.99
N SER A 165 8.26 5.08 -1.64
CA SER A 165 8.19 6.37 -2.34
C SER A 165 8.61 7.55 -1.48
N PRO A 166 8.03 7.76 -0.27
CA PRO A 166 8.51 8.83 0.59
C PRO A 166 9.97 8.64 1.00
N LEU A 167 10.37 7.45 1.43
CA LEU A 167 11.75 7.23 1.88
C LEU A 167 12.76 7.53 0.77
N ARG A 168 12.43 7.25 -0.50
CA ARG A 168 13.22 7.66 -1.66
C ARG A 168 13.18 9.16 -1.91
N TYR A 169 12.00 9.79 -1.92
CA TYR A 169 11.83 11.22 -2.15
C TYR A 169 12.65 12.07 -1.15
N TRP A 170 12.61 11.70 0.13
CA TRP A 170 13.38 12.35 1.20
C TRP A 170 14.83 11.83 1.31
N LYS A 171 15.24 10.89 0.45
CA LYS A 171 16.59 10.29 0.41
C LYS A 171 17.02 9.74 1.77
N VAL A 172 16.08 9.08 2.45
CA VAL A 172 16.34 8.42 3.73
C VAL A 172 17.39 7.33 3.52
N GLY A 173 18.36 7.24 4.44
CA GLY A 173 19.49 6.33 4.32
C GLY A 173 20.58 6.59 5.35
N ALA A 174 21.80 6.16 5.06
CA ALA A 174 22.96 6.26 5.95
C ALA A 174 23.14 7.66 6.58
N GLY A 175 23.24 7.70 7.90
CA GLY A 175 23.39 8.93 8.69
C GLY A 175 22.07 9.59 9.12
N HIS A 176 20.92 9.13 8.60
CA HIS A 176 19.61 9.58 9.04
C HIS A 176 19.05 8.68 10.16
N LYS A 177 18.37 9.30 11.13
CA LYS A 177 17.53 8.60 12.11
C LYS A 177 16.07 8.58 11.67
N LEU A 178 15.55 7.41 11.37
CA LEU A 178 14.17 7.18 10.94
C LEU A 178 13.36 6.57 12.09
N ALA A 179 12.28 7.24 12.49
CA ALA A 179 11.26 6.61 13.32
C ALA A 179 10.13 6.05 12.44
N VAL A 180 9.63 4.85 12.73
CA VAL A 180 8.43 4.28 12.12
C VAL A 180 7.34 4.19 13.18
N VAL A 181 6.25 4.94 13.02
CA VAL A 181 5.11 4.93 13.96
C VAL A 181 4.13 3.85 13.55
N GLY A 182 3.89 2.91 14.47
CA GLY A 182 3.05 1.76 14.23
C GLY A 182 3.79 0.64 13.51
N LEU A 183 3.53 -0.60 13.94
CA LEU A 183 4.10 -1.80 13.33
C LEU A 183 2.96 -2.71 12.88
N GLY A 184 2.52 -2.49 11.65
CA GLY A 184 1.47 -3.22 10.94
C GLY A 184 1.84 -3.38 9.47
N GLY A 185 0.84 -3.41 8.57
CA GLY A 185 1.05 -3.63 7.14
C GLY A 185 2.00 -2.63 6.46
N LEU A 186 1.89 -1.33 6.74
CA LEU A 186 2.85 -0.33 6.23
C LEU A 186 4.11 -0.29 7.10
N GLY A 187 3.95 -0.26 8.43
CA GLY A 187 5.08 -0.15 9.35
C GLY A 187 6.17 -1.21 9.14
N HIS A 188 5.81 -2.48 8.94
CA HIS A 188 6.82 -3.53 8.73
C HIS A 188 7.62 -3.32 7.43
N MET A 189 6.99 -2.84 6.35
CA MET A 189 7.69 -2.48 5.12
C MET A 189 8.56 -1.24 5.30
N GLY A 190 8.06 -0.22 6.01
CA GLY A 190 8.83 0.97 6.35
C GLY A 190 10.11 0.65 7.14
N VAL A 191 10.05 -0.30 8.07
CA VAL A 191 11.24 -0.82 8.78
C VAL A 191 12.20 -1.51 7.81
N LYS A 192 11.72 -2.47 7.01
CA LYS A 192 12.55 -3.22 6.06
C LYS A 192 13.27 -2.27 5.08
N PHE A 193 12.58 -1.29 4.50
CA PHE A 193 13.20 -0.31 3.60
C PHE A 193 14.14 0.65 4.31
N GLY A 194 13.77 1.17 5.48
CA GLY A 194 14.64 2.04 6.26
C GLY A 194 15.99 1.39 6.57
N VAL A 195 15.96 0.11 6.97
CA VAL A 195 17.16 -0.69 7.22
C VAL A 195 17.93 -0.95 5.93
N ALA A 196 17.26 -1.35 4.85
CA ALA A 196 17.90 -1.61 3.56
C ALA A 196 18.57 -0.37 2.94
N PHE A 197 18.05 0.83 3.22
CA PHE A 197 18.68 2.10 2.83
C PHE A 197 19.82 2.55 3.77
N GLY A 198 20.02 1.83 4.88
CA GLY A 198 21.08 2.10 5.85
C GLY A 198 20.75 3.16 6.89
N ALA A 199 19.49 3.52 7.08
CA ALA A 199 19.08 4.43 8.16
C ALA A 199 19.18 3.76 9.54
N ASP A 200 19.34 4.58 10.58
CA ASP A 200 19.19 4.15 11.97
C ASP A 200 17.68 4.14 12.31
N VAL A 201 17.10 2.95 12.35
CA VAL A 201 15.65 2.73 12.42
C VAL A 201 15.17 2.45 13.83
N THR A 202 14.26 3.30 14.32
CA THR A 202 13.52 3.13 15.58
C THR A 202 12.04 2.86 15.31
N VAL A 203 11.48 1.80 15.88
CA VAL A 203 10.03 1.58 15.87
C VAL A 203 9.40 2.24 17.08
N LEU A 204 8.37 3.05 16.85
CA LEU A 204 7.55 3.68 17.88
C LEU A 204 6.21 2.91 17.99
N SER A 205 5.92 2.38 19.17
CA SER A 205 4.69 1.60 19.39
C SER A 205 4.10 1.81 20.78
N THR A 206 2.78 1.66 20.90
CA THR A 206 2.10 1.62 22.20
C THR A 206 2.14 0.25 22.86
N SER A 207 2.57 -0.79 22.15
CA SER A 207 2.53 -2.20 22.59
C SER A 207 3.95 -2.76 22.76
N PRO A 208 4.42 -2.96 24.00
CA PRO A 208 5.75 -3.53 24.27
C PRO A 208 5.97 -4.92 23.62
N SER A 209 4.89 -5.68 23.44
CA SER A 209 4.93 -7.01 22.81
C SER A 209 5.44 -7.00 21.36
N LYS A 210 5.48 -5.83 20.70
CA LYS A 210 5.97 -5.69 19.32
C LYS A 210 7.48 -5.46 19.23
N GLU A 211 8.21 -5.44 20.34
CA GLU A 211 9.66 -5.20 20.33
C GLU A 211 10.44 -6.34 19.65
N ALA A 212 10.13 -7.60 19.99
CA ALA A 212 10.82 -8.76 19.40
C ALA A 212 10.59 -8.83 17.89
N ASP A 213 9.36 -8.57 17.48
CA ASP A 213 8.90 -8.42 16.11
C ASP A 213 9.66 -7.32 15.36
N ALA A 214 9.76 -6.11 15.93
CA ALA A 214 10.52 -5.01 15.36
C ALA A 214 12.01 -5.37 15.15
N LYS A 215 12.63 -6.04 16.13
CA LYS A 215 14.02 -6.51 16.02
C LYS A 215 14.18 -7.57 14.94
N ALA A 216 13.24 -8.50 14.83
CA ALA A 216 13.25 -9.53 13.78
C ALA A 216 13.16 -8.93 12.37
N LEU A 217 12.45 -7.80 12.23
CA LEU A 217 12.39 -7.00 11.00
C LEU A 217 13.66 -6.18 10.72
N GLY A 218 14.61 -6.14 11.66
CA GLY A 218 15.88 -5.42 11.53
C GLY A 218 15.90 -4.02 12.16
N ALA A 219 14.86 -3.61 12.89
CA ALA A 219 14.91 -2.33 13.60
C ALA A 219 16.07 -2.30 14.62
N HIS A 220 16.77 -1.17 14.68
CA HIS A 220 17.90 -0.96 15.58
C HIS A 220 17.42 -0.67 17.00
N HIS A 221 16.28 0.04 17.09
CA HIS A 221 15.71 0.49 18.34
C HIS A 221 14.19 0.29 18.38
N PHE A 222 13.65 0.25 19.60
CA PHE A 222 12.23 0.20 19.86
C PHE A 222 11.90 1.12 21.04
N VAL A 223 10.83 1.90 20.92
CA VAL A 223 10.37 2.81 21.97
C VAL A 223 8.89 2.56 22.23
N VAL A 224 8.58 2.29 23.50
CA VAL A 224 7.21 2.23 23.99
C VAL A 224 6.70 3.66 24.20
N THR A 225 5.80 4.14 23.35
CA THR A 225 5.30 5.54 23.39
C THR A 225 4.40 5.84 24.59
N LYS A 226 4.09 4.85 25.42
CA LYS A 226 3.42 5.04 26.72
C LYS A 226 4.39 5.15 27.89
N ASP A 227 5.67 4.88 27.66
CA ASP A 227 6.74 5.02 28.65
C ASP A 227 7.37 6.40 28.51
N GLU A 228 7.10 7.27 29.48
CA GLU A 228 7.57 8.68 29.47
C GLU A 228 9.10 8.79 29.45
N ALA A 229 9.80 7.86 30.13
CA ALA A 229 11.26 7.89 30.18
C ALA A 229 11.87 7.53 28.82
N GLN A 230 11.30 6.53 28.13
CA GLN A 230 11.74 6.17 26.78
C GLN A 230 11.43 7.26 25.76
N LEU A 231 10.26 7.90 25.86
CA LEU A 231 9.91 9.03 24.99
C LEU A 231 10.86 10.22 25.16
N GLU A 232 11.12 10.63 26.41
CA GLU A 232 11.99 11.77 26.67
C GLU A 232 13.42 11.51 26.17
N ALA A 233 13.90 10.27 26.24
CA ALA A 233 15.22 9.87 25.75
C ALA A 233 15.41 10.05 24.22
N VAL A 234 14.33 10.05 23.44
CA VAL A 234 14.37 10.17 21.96
C VAL A 234 13.79 11.49 21.45
N LYS A 235 13.51 12.44 22.34
CA LYS A 235 12.98 13.75 21.99
C LYS A 235 13.96 14.54 21.13
N GLY A 236 13.47 15.18 20.08
CA GLY A 236 14.31 15.99 19.19
C GLY A 236 15.40 15.21 18.45
N SER A 237 15.24 13.90 18.24
CA SER A 237 16.31 13.02 17.74
C SER A 237 16.16 12.58 16.28
N PHE A 238 14.94 12.54 15.74
CA PHE A 238 14.68 11.95 14.44
C PHE A 238 14.78 12.95 13.28
N ASP A 239 15.43 12.54 12.19
CA ASP A 239 15.39 13.22 10.89
C ASP A 239 14.00 13.07 10.26
N PHE A 240 13.48 11.85 10.29
CA PHE A 240 12.24 11.47 9.64
C PHE A 240 11.39 10.64 10.58
N ILE A 241 10.09 10.89 10.53
CA ILE A 241 9.09 10.00 11.13
C ILE A 241 8.17 9.55 10.00
N LEU A 242 8.15 8.24 9.72
CA LEU A 242 7.19 7.62 8.82
C LEU A 242 5.99 7.15 9.63
N ASP A 243 4.86 7.83 9.46
CA ASP A 243 3.66 7.60 10.25
C ASP A 243 2.65 6.72 9.50
N THR A 244 2.48 5.51 10.01
CA THR A 244 1.67 4.46 9.39
C THR A 244 0.36 4.19 10.11
N VAL A 245 0.00 5.04 11.08
CA VAL A 245 -1.17 4.81 11.94
C VAL A 245 -2.46 5.25 11.23
N ALA A 246 -3.39 4.31 11.04
CA ALA A 246 -4.69 4.55 10.40
C ALA A 246 -5.83 4.88 11.39
N ALA A 247 -5.51 5.13 12.67
CA ALA A 247 -6.45 5.52 13.73
C ALA A 247 -6.05 6.87 14.33
N ASP A 248 -6.95 7.50 15.08
CA ASP A 248 -6.66 8.77 15.76
C ASP A 248 -5.46 8.61 16.72
N HIS A 249 -4.52 9.55 16.67
CA HIS A 249 -3.33 9.55 17.52
C HIS A 249 -2.76 10.96 17.74
N ASP A 250 -1.92 11.11 18.78
CA ASP A 250 -1.34 12.37 19.24
C ASP A 250 -0.18 12.84 18.32
N ILE A 251 -0.52 13.62 17.29
CA ILE A 251 0.46 14.22 16.38
C ILE A 251 1.45 15.14 17.09
N PRO A 252 1.04 16.07 17.98
CA PRO A 252 1.98 16.91 18.74
C PRO A 252 3.09 16.12 19.45
N LEU A 253 2.76 14.96 20.03
CA LEU A 253 3.74 14.06 20.63
C LEU A 253 4.81 13.64 19.63
N TYR A 254 4.43 13.12 18.46
CA TYR A 254 5.41 12.67 17.46
C TYR A 254 6.21 13.83 16.87
N LEU A 255 5.59 14.99 16.66
CA LEU A 255 6.30 16.19 16.23
C LEU A 255 7.37 16.61 17.23
N SER A 256 7.19 16.37 18.53
CA SER A 256 8.20 16.67 19.55
C SER A 256 9.47 15.82 19.41
N LEU A 257 9.36 14.63 18.80
CA LEU A 257 10.47 13.69 18.61
C LEU A 257 11.36 14.05 17.41
N LEU A 258 10.86 14.86 16.49
CA LEU A 258 11.66 15.39 15.37
C LEU A 258 12.74 16.36 15.84
N LYS A 259 13.93 16.23 15.27
CA LYS A 259 14.99 17.23 15.41
C LYS A 259 14.70 18.49 14.60
N THR A 260 15.56 19.50 14.70
CA THR A 260 15.46 20.70 13.86
C THR A 260 15.50 20.33 12.38
N SER A 261 14.53 20.84 11.60
CA SER A 261 14.31 20.52 10.17
C SER A 261 13.92 19.07 9.87
N GLY A 262 13.49 18.31 10.89
CA GLY A 262 12.94 16.98 10.68
C GLY A 262 11.57 17.02 9.99
N THR A 263 11.22 15.91 9.31
CA THR A 263 9.95 15.77 8.58
C THR A 263 9.11 14.63 9.14
N HIS A 264 7.86 14.93 9.48
CA HIS A 264 6.81 13.94 9.74
C HIS A 264 6.11 13.61 8.43
N ILE A 265 6.17 12.35 8.01
CA ILE A 265 5.65 11.86 6.73
C ILE A 265 4.42 11.00 7.01
N LEU A 266 3.25 11.51 6.65
CA LEU A 266 1.97 10.84 6.79
C LEU A 266 1.73 9.91 5.61
N VAL A 267 1.56 8.63 5.93
CA VAL A 267 1.03 7.62 4.99
C VAL A 267 -0.17 6.86 5.57
N GLY A 268 -0.40 6.96 6.89
CA GLY A 268 -1.65 6.57 7.53
C GLY A 268 -2.80 7.53 7.21
N ALA A 269 -4.01 6.99 7.10
CA ALA A 269 -5.21 7.74 6.70
C ALA A 269 -6.35 7.56 7.73
N PRO A 270 -6.23 8.15 8.94
CA PRO A 270 -7.34 8.15 9.90
C PRO A 270 -8.55 8.92 9.35
N PRO A 271 -9.78 8.52 9.70
CA PRO A 271 -11.00 9.16 9.19
C PRO A 271 -11.22 10.57 9.77
N LYS A 272 -10.60 10.89 10.91
CA LYS A 272 -10.73 12.22 11.53
C LYS A 272 -9.58 13.15 11.12
N PRO A 273 -9.87 14.44 10.91
CA PRO A 273 -8.82 15.45 10.71
C PRO A 273 -7.84 15.49 11.88
N MET A 274 -6.57 15.72 11.56
CA MET A 274 -5.50 15.85 12.53
C MET A 274 -5.33 17.30 13.02
N GLU A 275 -4.93 17.47 14.28
CA GLU A 275 -4.60 18.77 14.86
C GLU A 275 -3.09 19.01 14.84
N ILE A 276 -2.66 20.13 14.26
CA ILE A 276 -1.23 20.50 14.16
C ILE A 276 -1.02 21.87 14.81
N PRO A 277 -0.52 21.93 16.06
CA PRO A 277 -0.21 23.19 16.72
C PRO A 277 0.96 23.90 16.03
N ALA A 278 0.80 25.18 15.70
CA ALA A 278 1.86 25.96 15.03
C ALA A 278 3.19 25.97 15.82
N PHE A 279 3.11 26.03 17.15
CA PHE A 279 4.29 25.99 18.04
C PHE A 279 4.97 24.62 18.11
N ALA A 280 4.32 23.55 17.64
CA ALA A 280 4.99 22.27 17.44
C ALA A 280 5.94 22.29 16.23
N LEU A 281 5.74 23.22 15.27
CA LEU A 281 6.53 23.31 14.04
C LEU A 281 7.56 24.46 14.04
N ILE A 282 7.12 25.68 14.39
CA ILE A 282 7.87 26.92 14.21
C ILE A 282 9.26 26.88 14.88
N PRO A 283 9.40 26.51 16.17
CA PRO A 283 10.69 26.58 16.86
C PRO A 283 11.75 25.64 16.28
N GLY A 284 11.33 24.51 15.71
CA GLY A 284 12.22 23.50 15.15
C GLY A 284 12.36 23.57 13.62
N ARG A 285 11.69 24.51 12.94
CA ARG A 285 11.56 24.51 11.47
C ARG A 285 11.13 23.13 10.94
N LYS A 286 10.19 22.48 11.62
CA LYS A 286 9.75 21.11 11.30
C LYS A 286 8.75 21.12 10.17
N SER A 287 8.63 20.00 9.47
CA SER A 287 7.69 19.83 8.37
C SER A 287 6.73 18.66 8.64
N VAL A 288 5.49 18.81 8.17
CA VAL A 288 4.53 17.71 8.03
C VAL A 288 4.23 17.60 6.55
N SER A 289 4.32 16.38 6.02
CA SER A 289 4.06 16.09 4.62
C SER A 289 3.21 14.82 4.50
N GLY A 290 2.54 14.66 3.37
CA GLY A 290 1.82 13.44 3.03
C GLY A 290 2.45 12.78 1.81
N SER A 291 2.41 11.45 1.76
CA SER A 291 2.73 10.69 0.55
C SER A 291 1.64 9.67 0.29
N THR A 292 1.35 9.39 -0.97
CA THR A 292 0.38 8.36 -1.36
C THR A 292 1.01 7.48 -2.44
N ILE A 293 0.98 6.17 -2.21
CA ILE A 293 1.47 5.14 -3.13
C ILE A 293 2.80 5.54 -3.81
N GLY A 294 2.96 5.31 -5.11
CA GLY A 294 4.03 5.82 -5.93
C GLY A 294 3.64 5.74 -7.40
N GLY A 295 4.45 6.34 -8.27
CA GLY A 295 4.25 6.25 -9.71
C GLY A 295 4.52 4.84 -10.24
N ILE A 296 4.11 4.53 -11.47
CA ILE A 296 4.32 3.17 -12.00
C ILE A 296 5.81 2.87 -12.18
N ALA A 297 6.60 3.84 -12.64
CA ALA A 297 8.05 3.70 -12.77
C ALA A 297 8.73 3.45 -11.41
N GLU A 298 8.33 4.19 -10.37
CA GLU A 298 8.86 4.02 -9.01
C GLU A 298 8.39 2.70 -8.38
N THR A 299 7.19 2.23 -8.73
CA THR A 299 6.69 0.91 -8.32
C THR A 299 7.55 -0.20 -8.93
N GLN A 300 7.92 -0.09 -10.21
CA GLN A 300 8.85 -1.04 -10.83
C GLN A 300 10.22 -1.00 -10.16
N GLU A 301 10.78 0.20 -9.92
CA GLU A 301 12.05 0.36 -9.20
C GLU A 301 12.03 -0.31 -7.82
N MET A 302 10.93 -0.13 -7.07
CA MET A 302 10.74 -0.73 -5.76
C MET A 302 10.71 -2.26 -5.82
N LEU A 303 10.02 -2.85 -6.81
CA LEU A 303 9.98 -4.31 -6.99
C LEU A 303 11.36 -4.87 -7.38
N ASP A 304 12.08 -4.16 -8.24
CA ASP A 304 13.43 -4.55 -8.65
C ASP A 304 14.40 -4.51 -7.45
N PHE A 305 14.34 -3.43 -6.64
CA PHE A 305 15.08 -3.31 -5.39
C PHE A 305 14.74 -4.45 -4.42
N CYS A 306 13.45 -4.77 -4.27
CA CYS A 306 13.01 -5.88 -3.43
C CYS A 306 13.58 -7.23 -3.91
N ALA A 307 13.62 -7.46 -5.22
CA ALA A 307 14.19 -8.68 -5.80
C ALA A 307 15.72 -8.77 -5.63
N GLU A 308 16.43 -7.65 -5.66
CA GLU A 308 17.87 -7.58 -5.41
C GLU A 308 18.22 -7.83 -3.93
N HIS A 309 17.40 -7.30 -3.02
CA HIS A 309 17.67 -7.34 -1.57
C HIS A 309 16.89 -8.43 -0.83
N ASN A 310 16.16 -9.29 -1.54
CA ASN A 310 15.30 -10.34 -0.97
C ASN A 310 14.30 -9.79 0.07
N ILE A 311 13.65 -8.67 -0.27
CA ILE A 311 12.63 -8.04 0.56
C ILE A 311 11.25 -8.45 0.06
N VAL A 312 10.46 -9.04 0.95
CA VAL A 312 9.03 -9.34 0.72
C VAL A 312 8.22 -8.96 1.96
N SER A 313 6.90 -8.91 1.84
CA SER A 313 6.02 -8.76 3.01
C SER A 313 5.95 -10.06 3.81
N ASP A 314 5.74 -9.95 5.12
CA ASP A 314 5.42 -11.13 5.93
C ASP A 314 3.91 -11.35 5.89
N ILE A 315 3.49 -12.53 5.43
CA ILE A 315 2.10 -12.79 5.04
C ILE A 315 1.48 -13.97 5.77
N GLU A 316 0.16 -13.94 5.86
CA GLU A 316 -0.69 -15.09 6.11
C GLU A 316 -1.59 -15.32 4.89
N LEU A 317 -1.49 -16.51 4.30
CA LEU A 317 -2.35 -16.91 3.18
C LEU A 317 -3.74 -17.31 3.68
N ILE A 318 -4.78 -16.90 2.96
CA ILE A 318 -6.18 -17.23 3.25
C ILE A 318 -6.91 -17.70 1.99
N ASP A 319 -7.95 -18.51 2.19
CA ASP A 319 -8.95 -18.76 1.15
C ASP A 319 -9.87 -17.54 1.01
N ILE A 320 -10.38 -17.26 -0.19
CA ILE A 320 -11.27 -16.11 -0.42
C ILE A 320 -12.56 -16.19 0.42
N LYS A 321 -13.03 -17.40 0.76
CA LYS A 321 -14.22 -17.59 1.62
C LYS A 321 -14.03 -17.05 3.04
N ASP A 322 -12.78 -16.92 3.49
CA ASP A 322 -12.44 -16.49 4.85
C ASP A 322 -12.21 -14.97 4.95
N ILE A 323 -12.48 -14.21 3.89
CA ILE A 323 -12.22 -12.76 3.81
C ILE A 323 -12.91 -11.94 4.92
N ALA A 324 -14.14 -12.30 5.32
CA ALA A 324 -14.85 -11.61 6.40
C ALA A 324 -14.12 -11.80 7.75
N ALA A 325 -13.68 -13.02 8.04
CA ALA A 325 -12.89 -13.32 9.24
C ALA A 325 -11.52 -12.62 9.22
N ALA A 326 -10.88 -12.56 8.05
CA ALA A 326 -9.63 -11.83 7.86
C ALA A 326 -9.80 -10.33 8.16
N TYR A 327 -10.89 -9.70 7.71
CA TYR A 327 -11.18 -8.30 8.05
C TYR A 327 -11.38 -8.09 9.55
N GLU A 328 -12.10 -8.98 10.24
CA GLU A 328 -12.27 -8.87 11.70
C GLU A 328 -10.93 -8.97 12.44
N ARG A 329 -10.06 -9.89 12.02
CA ARG A 329 -8.72 -10.07 12.59
C ARG A 329 -7.84 -8.87 12.30
N MET A 330 -7.88 -8.35 11.08
CA MET A 330 -7.12 -7.15 10.67
C MET A 330 -7.47 -5.94 11.54
N VAL A 331 -8.77 -5.68 11.80
CA VAL A 331 -9.22 -4.59 12.69
C VAL A 331 -8.71 -4.76 14.13
N LYS A 332 -8.62 -6.00 14.60
CA LYS A 332 -8.07 -6.33 15.93
C LYS A 332 -6.53 -6.29 15.97
N GLY A 333 -5.87 -6.05 14.83
CA GLY A 333 -4.41 -6.13 14.70
C GLY A 333 -3.87 -7.56 14.81
N ASP A 334 -4.72 -8.56 14.60
CA ASP A 334 -4.41 -10.00 14.69
C ASP A 334 -3.92 -10.55 13.34
N VAL A 335 -2.83 -9.97 12.85
CA VAL A 335 -2.14 -10.41 11.63
C VAL A 335 -0.66 -9.99 11.71
N ARG A 336 0.24 -10.86 11.24
CA ARG A 336 1.69 -10.62 11.22
C ARG A 336 2.24 -10.84 9.80
N TYR A 337 2.20 -9.87 8.90
CA TYR A 337 1.65 -8.50 9.02
C TYR A 337 0.58 -8.18 7.96
N ARG A 338 0.38 -9.07 6.98
CA ARG A 338 -0.55 -8.90 5.86
C ARG A 338 -1.30 -10.19 5.60
N PHE A 339 -2.59 -10.10 5.24
CA PHE A 339 -3.27 -11.23 4.61
C PHE A 339 -3.08 -11.18 3.10
N VAL A 340 -3.00 -12.35 2.48
CA VAL A 340 -3.01 -12.51 1.03
C VAL A 340 -3.98 -13.63 0.69
N ILE A 341 -4.89 -13.35 -0.24
CA ILE A 341 -5.85 -14.32 -0.74
C ILE A 341 -5.16 -15.16 -1.82
N ASP A 342 -5.25 -16.49 -1.70
CA ASP A 342 -4.95 -17.42 -2.78
C ASP A 342 -6.17 -17.53 -3.70
N LEU A 343 -6.08 -16.99 -4.92
CA LEU A 343 -7.20 -16.98 -5.87
C LEU A 343 -7.43 -18.35 -6.53
N ALA A 344 -6.58 -19.35 -6.29
CA ALA A 344 -6.91 -20.74 -6.62
C ALA A 344 -8.14 -21.27 -5.85
N THR A 345 -8.52 -20.59 -4.75
CA THR A 345 -9.65 -20.95 -3.88
C THR A 345 -11.00 -20.35 -4.32
N LEU A 346 -11.03 -19.61 -5.44
CA LEU A 346 -12.19 -18.85 -5.95
C LEU A 346 -13.20 -19.67 -6.75
#